data_AF-A0A5Q8CIX6-F1
#
_entry.id   AF-A0A5Q8CIX6-F1
#
_cell.length_a   1.000
_cell.length_b   1.000
_cell.length_c   1.000
_cell.angle_alpha   90.00
_cell.angle_beta   90.00
_cell.angle_gamma   90.00
#
_symmetry.space_group_name_H-M   'P 1'
#
loop_
_entity.id
_entity.type
_entity.pdbx_description
1 polymer ?
#
loop_
_entity_poly.entity_id
_entity_poly.type
_entity_poly.pdbx_seq_one_letter_code
_entity_poly.pdbx_strand_id
1 'polypeptide(L)'
;MSGLDLTLDPERQLRRFEVINGAGGRRHWSVDDKARIIAETLEPNAIISEVARRYGLRPQQVFAWRREARKQVASVQQDSPAFVPAVVAAAEPVASRSPKQRKRQATRDAGMIELEIDGVAMRVGRGADTKTVAAVIRALKATS
;
A
#
# COMPACT_ATOMS: atom_id res chain seq x y z
N MET A 1 -6.75 21.36 -47.74
CA MET A 1 -7.70 22.46 -47.54
C MET A 1 -8.67 21.96 -46.47
N SER A 2 -8.42 22.27 -45.20
CA SER A 2 -9.06 23.38 -44.45
C SER A 2 -10.59 23.24 -44.44
N GLY A 3 -11.28 23.05 -43.33
CA GLY A 3 -10.91 23.04 -41.93
C GLY A 3 -12.01 22.32 -41.13
N LEU A 4 -11.63 21.69 -40.02
CA LEU A 4 -12.58 21.08 -39.09
C LEU A 4 -13.26 22.20 -38.31
N ASP A 5 -14.40 22.65 -38.81
CA ASP A 5 -15.29 23.53 -38.07
C ASP A 5 -16.00 22.67 -37.01
N LEU A 6 -15.43 22.65 -35.80
CA LEU A 6 -16.14 22.21 -34.60
C LEU A 6 -17.12 23.32 -34.22
N THR A 7 -18.16 23.50 -35.03
CA THR A 7 -19.38 24.17 -34.59
C THR A 7 -19.93 23.33 -33.45
N LEU A 8 -19.62 23.78 -32.23
CA LEU A 8 -20.22 23.30 -30.99
C LEU A 8 -21.72 23.35 -31.20
N ASP A 9 -22.33 22.17 -31.38
CA ASP A 9 -23.78 22.01 -31.42
C ASP A 9 -24.36 22.75 -30.20
N PRO A 10 -25.10 23.86 -30.40
CA PRO A 10 -25.63 24.66 -29.29
C PRO A 10 -26.72 23.91 -28.51
N GLU A 11 -27.12 22.72 -28.95
CA GLU A 11 -28.19 21.91 -28.36
C GLU A 11 -27.68 20.81 -27.40
N ARG A 12 -26.50 20.97 -26.79
CA ARG A 12 -26.21 20.20 -25.57
C ARG A 12 -27.00 20.79 -24.42
N GLN A 13 -28.31 20.51 -24.39
CA GLN A 13 -29.22 20.86 -23.29
C GLN A 13 -28.53 20.55 -21.97
N LEU A 14 -28.02 21.59 -21.32
CA LEU A 14 -27.41 21.50 -20.01
C LEU A 14 -28.55 21.22 -19.04
N ARG A 15 -28.79 19.93 -18.78
CA ARG A 15 -29.78 19.52 -17.79
C ARG A 15 -29.35 20.11 -16.45
N ARG A 16 -30.18 21.02 -15.92
CA ARG A 16 -30.03 21.53 -14.57
C ARG A 16 -30.16 20.35 -13.61
N PHE A 17 -29.06 19.95 -12.99
CA PHE A 17 -29.08 18.96 -11.91
C PHE A 17 -29.45 19.68 -10.62
N GLU A 18 -30.62 19.37 -10.08
CA GLU A 18 -30.97 19.80 -8.73
C GLU A 18 -30.20 18.93 -7.74
N VAL A 19 -29.25 19.57 -7.04
CA VAL A 19 -28.64 18.95 -5.87
C VAL A 19 -29.67 19.04 -4.75
N ILE A 20 -30.35 17.94 -4.47
CA ILE A 20 -31.15 17.79 -3.24
C ILE A 20 -30.16 17.78 -2.07
N ASN A 21 -29.71 18.97 -1.66
CA ASN A 21 -29.12 19.17 -0.36
C ASN A 21 -30.29 19.16 0.64
N GLY A 22 -30.80 17.96 0.93
CA GLY A 22 -31.64 17.78 2.11
C GLY A 22 -30.92 18.35 3.32
N ALA A 23 -31.67 18.76 4.35
CA ALA A 23 -31.15 19.47 5.53
C ALA A 23 -29.95 18.79 6.25
N GLY A 24 -29.57 17.56 5.88
CA GLY A 24 -28.26 16.98 6.15
C GLY A 24 -27.39 16.95 4.89
N GLY A 25 -26.38 17.81 4.82
CA GLY A 25 -25.34 17.73 3.77
C GLY A 25 -24.56 16.40 3.78
N ARG A 26 -23.51 16.29 2.95
CA ARG A 26 -22.61 15.12 2.99
C ARG A 26 -22.07 14.95 4.41
N ARG A 27 -22.36 13.81 5.04
CA ARG A 27 -21.87 13.48 6.38
C ARG A 27 -20.35 13.54 6.39
N HIS A 28 -19.79 14.53 7.06
CA HIS A 28 -18.36 14.62 7.31
C HIS A 28 -18.03 13.74 8.50
N TRP A 29 -17.05 12.86 8.31
CA TRP A 29 -16.54 12.00 9.38
C TRP A 29 -15.26 12.62 9.92
N SER A 30 -15.26 12.99 11.20
CA SER A 30 -14.04 13.42 11.87
C SER A 30 -13.04 12.26 11.92
N VAL A 31 -11.76 12.59 12.13
CA VAL A 31 -10.71 11.56 12.30
C VAL A 31 -11.03 10.68 13.50
N ASP A 32 -11.53 11.27 14.58
CA ASP A 32 -11.90 10.57 15.82
C ASP A 32 -13.10 9.64 15.60
N ASP A 33 -14.14 10.09 14.89
CA ASP A 33 -15.28 9.23 14.56
C ASP A 33 -14.87 8.06 13.67
N LYS A 34 -14.02 8.33 12.67
CA LYS A 34 -13.44 7.28 11.82
C LYS A 34 -12.65 6.28 12.67
N ALA A 35 -11.83 6.75 13.60
CA ALA A 35 -11.02 5.90 14.47
C ALA A 35 -11.90 5.04 15.40
N ARG A 36 -12.96 5.61 15.99
CA ARG A 36 -13.93 4.87 16.80
C ARG A 36 -14.59 3.73 16.02
N ILE A 37 -15.07 4.01 14.80
CA ILE A 37 -15.70 3.00 13.95
C ILE A 37 -14.70 1.90 13.56
N ILE A 38 -13.46 2.27 13.25
CA ILE A 38 -12.40 1.30 12.97
C ILE A 38 -12.14 0.43 14.19
N ALA A 39 -12.00 1.02 15.39
CA ALA A 39 -11.74 0.29 16.63
C ALA A 39 -12.82 -0.76 16.89
N GLU A 40 -14.09 -0.41 16.71
CA GLU A 40 -15.20 -1.35 16.86
C GLU A 40 -15.13 -2.54 15.89
N THR A 41 -14.53 -2.35 14.69
CA THR A 41 -14.32 -3.45 13.73
C THR A 41 -13.13 -4.36 14.06
N LEU A 42 -12.33 -4.00 15.08
CA LEU A 42 -11.19 -4.77 15.56
C LEU A 42 -11.56 -5.68 16.74
N GLU A 43 -12.76 -5.53 17.30
CA GLU A 43 -13.23 -6.38 18.39
C GLU A 43 -13.33 -7.86 17.93
N PRO A 44 -13.03 -8.82 18.82
CA PRO A 44 -13.24 -10.23 18.54
C PRO A 44 -14.68 -10.50 18.11
N ASN A 45 -14.86 -11.19 16.99
CA ASN A 45 -16.16 -11.50 16.37
C ASN A 45 -16.91 -10.30 15.74
N ALA A 46 -16.27 -9.14 15.58
CA ALA A 46 -16.91 -8.00 14.92
C ALA A 46 -17.19 -8.27 13.43
N ILE A 47 -18.45 -8.09 13.02
CA ILE A 47 -18.87 -8.18 11.63
C ILE A 47 -18.89 -6.77 11.02
N ILE A 48 -17.94 -6.50 10.11
CA ILE A 48 -17.72 -5.18 9.50
C ILE A 48 -18.98 -4.64 8.82
N SER A 49 -19.77 -5.51 8.17
CA SER A 49 -21.00 -5.10 7.50
C SER A 49 -22.09 -4.63 8.47
N GLU A 50 -22.17 -5.22 9.65
CA GLU A 50 -23.10 -4.81 10.70
C GLU A 50 -22.67 -3.50 11.33
N VAL A 51 -21.37 -3.35 11.63
CA VAL A 51 -20.81 -2.08 12.11
C VAL A 51 -21.11 -0.98 11.08
N ALA A 52 -20.81 -1.22 9.80
CA ALA A 52 -21.07 -0.23 8.74
C ALA A 52 -22.55 0.18 8.68
N ARG A 53 -23.48 -0.77 8.74
CA ARG A 53 -24.93 -0.50 8.74
C ARG A 53 -25.36 0.38 9.91
N ARG A 54 -24.86 0.15 11.13
CA ARG A 54 -25.17 0.98 12.30
C ARG A 54 -24.78 2.45 12.12
N TYR A 55 -23.70 2.70 11.36
CA TYR A 55 -23.24 4.05 11.06
C TYR A 55 -23.74 4.60 9.71
N GLY A 56 -24.64 3.90 9.01
CA GLY A 56 -25.11 4.30 7.68
C GLY A 56 -24.01 4.31 6.62
N LEU A 57 -22.98 3.50 6.82
CA LEU A 57 -21.80 3.38 5.95
C LEU A 57 -21.92 2.15 5.05
N ARG A 58 -21.25 2.22 3.90
CA ARG A 58 -20.99 1.05 3.07
C ARG A 58 -19.82 0.26 3.66
N PRO A 59 -19.86 -1.08 3.72
CA PRO A 59 -18.76 -1.89 4.25
C PRO A 59 -17.42 -1.60 3.55
N GLN A 60 -17.44 -1.35 2.24
CA GLN A 60 -16.27 -1.03 1.44
C GLN A 60 -15.53 0.24 1.93
N GLN A 61 -16.27 1.24 2.43
CA GLN A 61 -15.68 2.46 3.00
C GLN A 61 -14.93 2.15 4.30
N VAL A 62 -15.49 1.29 5.15
CA VAL A 62 -14.84 0.84 6.40
C VAL A 62 -13.58 0.04 6.08
N PHE A 63 -13.61 -0.84 5.07
CA PHE A 63 -12.41 -1.56 4.62
C PHE A 63 -11.30 -0.63 4.11
N ALA A 64 -11.65 0.39 3.33
CA ALA A 64 -10.69 1.39 2.85
C ALA A 64 -10.03 2.12 4.03
N TRP A 65 -10.83 2.56 5.01
CA TRP A 65 -10.33 3.23 6.20
C TRP A 65 -9.44 2.33 7.07
N ARG A 66 -9.78 1.04 7.24
CA ARG A 66 -8.89 0.07 7.92
C ARG A 66 -7.57 -0.13 7.20
N ARG A 67 -7.56 -0.08 5.86
CA ARG A 67 -6.33 -0.18 5.08
C ARG A 67 -5.46 1.07 5.27
N GLU A 68 -6.05 2.26 5.24
CA GLU A 68 -5.36 3.52 5.51
C GLU A 68 -4.77 3.57 6.93
N ALA A 69 -5.54 3.20 7.94
CA ALA A 69 -5.08 3.15 9.33
C ALA A 69 -3.88 2.21 9.50
N ARG A 70 -3.92 1.02 8.88
CA ARG A 70 -2.77 0.09 8.91
C ARG A 70 -1.52 0.66 8.25
N LYS A 71 -1.67 1.40 7.14
CA LYS A 71 -0.53 2.06 6.49
C LYS A 71 0.10 3.12 7.38
N GLN A 72 -0.72 3.93 8.07
CA GLN A 72 -0.23 4.94 9.00
C GLN A 72 0.51 4.33 10.18
N VAL A 73 -0.02 3.24 10.74
CA VAL A 73 0.63 2.49 11.82
C VAL A 73 1.96 1.90 11.33
N ALA A 74 1.97 1.28 10.14
CA ALA A 74 3.19 0.74 9.54
C ALA A 74 4.26 1.83 9.31
N SER A 75 3.89 3.01 8.81
CA SER A 75 4.85 4.12 8.65
C SER A 75 5.44 4.59 9.98
N VAL A 76 4.64 4.62 11.05
CA VAL A 76 5.13 4.97 12.40
C VAL A 76 6.08 3.90 12.96
N GLN A 77 5.87 2.62 12.61
CA GLN A 77 6.75 1.51 13.03
C GLN A 77 8.00 1.34 12.16
N GLN A 78 8.06 1.92 10.96
CA GLN A 78 9.32 1.99 10.21
C GLN A 78 10.38 2.83 10.93
N ASP A 79 9.97 3.80 11.75
CA ASP A 79 10.88 4.60 12.59
C ASP A 79 11.40 3.83 13.82
N SER A 80 10.88 2.63 14.10
CA SER A 80 11.39 1.73 15.16
C SER A 80 10.94 0.28 14.91
N PRO A 81 11.70 -0.54 14.18
CA PRO A 81 11.40 -1.96 14.08
C PRO A 81 11.55 -2.62 15.46
N ALA A 82 10.42 -2.91 16.11
CA ALA A 82 10.41 -3.65 17.36
C ALA A 82 10.61 -5.14 17.08
N PHE A 83 11.85 -5.61 17.28
CA PHE A 83 12.18 -7.03 17.29
C PHE A 83 11.73 -7.65 18.62
N VAL A 84 10.90 -8.69 18.57
CA VAL A 84 10.55 -9.50 19.74
C VAL A 84 11.62 -10.60 19.90
N PRO A 85 12.25 -10.74 21.09
CA PRO A 85 13.21 -11.82 21.34
C PRO A 85 12.55 -13.20 21.18
N ALA A 86 13.13 -14.06 20.35
CA ALA A 86 12.70 -15.45 20.26
C ALA A 86 13.14 -16.21 21.52
N VAL A 87 12.19 -16.54 22.39
CA VAL A 87 12.46 -17.41 23.55
C VAL A 87 12.48 -18.86 23.07
N VAL A 88 13.68 -19.45 23.00
CA VAL A 88 13.84 -20.87 22.74
C VAL A 88 13.54 -21.61 24.04
N ALA A 89 12.34 -22.20 24.14
CA ALA A 89 12.07 -23.18 25.19
C ALA A 89 13.00 -24.38 24.96
N ALA A 90 13.76 -24.77 25.97
CA ALA A 90 14.55 -26.00 25.92
C ALA A 90 13.58 -27.18 25.82
N ALA A 91 13.44 -27.73 24.61
CA ALA A 91 12.73 -28.97 24.39
C ALA A 91 13.66 -30.14 24.73
N GLU A 92 13.15 -31.08 25.54
CA GLU A 92 13.73 -32.41 25.66
C GLU A 92 13.92 -33.06 24.27
N PRO A 93 14.95 -33.90 24.10
CA PRO A 93 15.45 -34.26 22.78
C PRO A 93 14.51 -35.24 22.09
N VAL A 94 13.64 -34.73 21.21
CA VAL A 94 12.94 -35.55 20.21
C VAL A 94 13.58 -35.32 18.84
N ALA A 95 14.02 -36.43 18.26
CA ALA A 95 14.71 -36.61 16.98
C ALA A 95 14.59 -35.46 15.97
N SER A 96 15.76 -34.92 15.61
CA SER A 96 15.96 -33.86 14.64
C SER A 96 15.41 -34.21 13.25
N ARG A 97 14.34 -33.55 12.82
CA ARG A 97 14.10 -33.27 11.39
C ARG A 97 14.75 -31.95 11.05
N SER A 98 15.89 -32.02 10.36
CA SER A 98 16.63 -30.87 9.86
C SER A 98 15.77 -30.05 8.88
N PRO A 99 15.51 -28.75 9.13
CA PRO A 99 14.88 -27.90 8.12
C PRO A 99 15.87 -27.65 6.99
N LYS A 100 15.54 -28.11 5.79
CA LYS A 100 16.32 -27.90 4.56
C LYS A 100 16.51 -26.39 4.29
N GLN A 101 17.78 -25.99 4.21
CA GLN A 101 18.34 -24.89 3.42
C GLN A 101 17.38 -23.75 3.02
N ARG A 102 17.19 -22.76 3.90
CA ARG A 102 16.85 -21.37 3.50
C ARG A 102 17.94 -20.35 3.85
N LYS A 103 18.95 -20.75 4.64
CA LYS A 103 20.06 -19.86 5.05
C LYS A 103 20.96 -19.40 3.89
N ARG A 104 20.94 -20.06 2.73
CA ARG A 104 21.77 -19.71 1.56
C ARG A 104 21.20 -18.55 0.72
N GLN A 105 19.90 -18.26 0.81
CA GLN A 105 19.30 -17.15 0.04
C GLN A 105 19.54 -15.82 0.75
N ALA A 106 19.32 -15.76 2.07
CA ALA A 106 19.44 -14.54 2.84
C ALA A 106 20.88 -14.00 2.92
N THR A 107 21.90 -14.86 2.85
CA THR A 107 23.30 -14.41 2.79
C THR A 107 23.73 -13.91 1.42
N ARG A 108 23.01 -14.24 0.34
CA ARG A 108 23.29 -13.72 -1.01
C ARG A 108 22.78 -12.29 -1.22
N ASP A 109 21.72 -11.91 -0.51
CA ASP A 109 21.12 -10.57 -0.63
C ASP A 109 21.73 -9.52 0.31
N ALA A 110 22.49 -9.95 1.32
CA ALA A 110 23.18 -9.05 2.23
C ALA A 110 24.32 -8.31 1.49
N GLY A 111 24.01 -7.12 0.97
CA GLY A 111 24.94 -6.28 0.20
C GLY A 111 24.58 -6.09 -1.28
N MET A 112 23.35 -6.42 -1.69
CA MET A 112 22.82 -6.08 -3.00
C MET A 112 22.17 -4.69 -2.97
N ILE A 113 22.49 -3.83 -3.94
CA ILE A 113 21.83 -2.54 -4.17
C ILE A 113 20.87 -2.71 -5.36
N GLU A 114 19.60 -2.37 -5.18
CA GLU A 114 18.58 -2.40 -6.23
C GLU A 114 18.22 -0.98 -6.68
N LEU A 115 18.19 -0.77 -8.00
CA LEU A 115 17.94 0.51 -8.64
C LEU A 115 16.85 0.33 -9.70
N GLU A 116 15.89 1.24 -9.73
CA GLU A 116 14.87 1.28 -10.78
C GLU A 116 14.98 2.61 -11.54
N ILE A 117 15.12 2.53 -12.87
CA ILE A 117 15.21 3.68 -13.76
C ILE A 117 14.27 3.43 -14.94
N ASP A 118 13.29 4.30 -15.14
CA ASP A 118 12.30 4.24 -16.24
C ASP A 118 11.62 2.86 -16.38
N GLY A 119 11.30 2.24 -15.24
CA GLY A 119 10.65 0.91 -15.18
C GLY A 119 11.60 -0.27 -15.39
N VAL A 120 12.90 -0.04 -15.57
CA VAL A 120 13.93 -1.08 -15.65
C VAL A 120 14.61 -1.25 -14.29
N ALA A 121 14.54 -2.45 -13.74
CA ALA A 121 15.19 -2.80 -12.48
C ALA A 121 16.60 -3.37 -12.71
N MET A 122 17.59 -2.82 -12.00
CA MET A 122 18.99 -3.26 -11.97
C MET A 122 19.39 -3.65 -10.55
N ARG A 123 20.07 -4.81 -10.42
CA ARG A 123 20.62 -5.29 -9.14
C ARG A 123 22.14 -5.31 -9.18
N VAL A 124 22.77 -4.69 -8.18
CA VAL A 124 24.22 -4.54 -8.07
C VAL A 124 24.71 -5.28 -6.84
N GLY A 125 25.49 -6.34 -7.03
CA GLY A 125 26.06 -7.12 -5.93
C GLY A 125 27.36 -6.55 -5.37
N ARG A 126 27.72 -7.04 -4.18
CA ARG A 126 28.98 -6.69 -3.52
C ARG A 126 30.17 -7.08 -4.40
N GLY A 127 30.99 -6.09 -4.78
CA GLY A 127 32.14 -6.29 -5.65
C GLY A 127 31.87 -6.05 -7.15
N ALA A 128 30.71 -5.51 -7.52
CA ALA A 128 30.47 -5.08 -8.89
C ALA A 128 31.47 -3.99 -9.32
N ASP A 129 32.01 -4.11 -10.54
CA ASP A 129 32.94 -3.14 -11.08
C ASP A 129 32.26 -1.79 -11.33
N THR A 130 32.89 -0.72 -10.83
CA THR A 130 32.33 0.64 -10.90
C THR A 130 32.16 1.12 -12.34
N LYS A 131 33.05 0.74 -13.27
CA LYS A 131 32.93 1.15 -14.67
C LYS A 131 31.74 0.48 -15.34
N THR A 132 31.52 -0.80 -15.05
CA THR A 132 30.35 -1.55 -15.53
C THR A 132 29.05 -0.95 -15.01
N VAL A 133 28.94 -0.70 -13.69
CA VAL A 133 27.73 -0.08 -13.09
C VAL A 133 27.45 1.30 -13.71
N ALA A 134 28.47 2.14 -13.85
CA ALA A 134 28.32 3.45 -14.47
C ALA A 134 27.93 3.39 -15.95
N ALA A 135 28.45 2.41 -16.70
CA ALA A 135 28.09 2.21 -18.10
C ALA A 135 26.62 1.81 -18.25
N VAL A 136 26.12 0.90 -17.41
CA VAL A 136 24.71 0.48 -17.42
C VAL A 136 23.80 1.65 -17.06
N ILE A 137 24.12 2.44 -16.03
CA ILE A 137 23.32 3.62 -15.67
C ILE A 137 23.27 4.64 -16.82
N ARG A 138 24.40 4.90 -17.49
CA ARG A 138 24.43 5.80 -18.66
C ARG A 138 23.62 5.27 -19.84
N ALA A 139 23.69 3.97 -20.10
CA ALA A 139 22.90 3.33 -21.16
C ALA A 139 21.41 3.44 -20.88
N LEU A 140 20.98 3.20 -19.63
CA LEU A 140 19.57 3.33 -19.23
C LEU A 140 19.08 4.78 -19.38
N LYS A 141 19.89 5.77 -18.98
CA LYS A 141 19.56 7.20 -19.14
C LYS A 141 19.51 7.68 -20.60
N ALA A 142 20.23 7.03 -21.52
CA ALA A 142 20.25 7.41 -22.94
C ALA A 142 19.05 6.84 -23.73
N THR A 143 18.34 5.87 -23.14
CA THR A 143 17.15 5.24 -23.73
C THR A 143 15.84 5.92 -23.31
N SER A 144 15.88 6.82 -22.33
CA SER A 144 14.73 7.59 -21.85
C SER A 144 14.51 8.91 -22.61
#